data_AF-A0A0Q1BMB0-F1
#
_entry.id   AF-A0A0Q1BMB0-F1
#
_cell.length_a   1.000
_cell.length_b   1.000
_cell.length_c   1.000
_cell.angle_alpha   90.00
_cell.angle_beta   90.00
_cell.angle_gamma   90.00
#
_symmetry.space_group_name_H-M   'P 1'
#
loop_
_entity.id
_entity.type
_entity.pdbx_description
1 polymer ?
#
loop_
_entity_poly.entity_id
_entity_poly.type
_entity_poly.pdbx_seq_one_letter_code
_entity_poly.pdbx_strand_id
1 'polypeptide(L)' 'MEIPIGIAEASKFLGRSNQTIYKDVQSGNIPYYKKGGKLYFLKSELLEWVKSGKMKTSLDLSNDLDNALSR' A
#
# COMPACT_ATOMS: atom_id res chain seq x y z
N MET A 1 12.59 12.91 -6.19
CA MET A 1 13.26 11.60 -6.16
C MET A 1 12.76 10.86 -4.95
N GLU A 2 11.94 9.83 -5.15
CA GLU A 2 11.55 8.96 -4.05
C GLU A 2 12.64 7.92 -3.81
N ILE A 3 13.01 7.75 -2.54
CA ILE A 3 14.02 6.79 -2.13
C ILE A 3 13.27 5.52 -1.70
N PRO A 4 13.54 4.36 -2.33
CA PRO A 4 12.96 3.11 -1.90
C PRO A 4 13.44 2.75 -0.50
N ILE A 5 12.49 2.34 0.34
CA ILE A 5 12.74 1.92 1.72
C ILE A 5 12.82 0.39 1.82
N GLY A 6 13.59 -0.09 2.79
CA GLY A 6 13.70 -1.52 3.07
C GLY A 6 12.52 -2.04 3.90
N ILE A 7 12.51 -3.35 4.15
CA ILE A 7 11.46 -3.99 4.94
C ILE A 7 11.36 -3.47 6.38
N ALA A 8 12.48 -3.06 6.99
CA ALA A 8 12.50 -2.54 8.36
C ALA A 8 11.77 -1.18 8.45
N GLU A 9 11.99 -0.29 7.48
CA GLU A 9 11.28 0.98 7.39
C GLU A 9 9.82 0.78 7.01
N ALA A 10 9.51 -0.16 6.11
CA ALA A 10 8.13 -0.48 5.73
C ALA A 10 7.34 -1.04 6.93
N SER A 11 7.97 -1.91 7.72
CA SER A 11 7.46 -2.46 8.98
C SER A 11 7.14 -1.37 9.99
N LYS A 12 8.06 -0.42 10.21
CA LYS A 12 7.83 0.76 11.06
C LYS A 12 6.71 1.66 10.53
N PHE A 13 6.63 1.84 9.21
CA PHE A 13 5.62 2.68 8.57
C PHE A 13 4.21 2.09 8.70
N LEU A 14 4.07 0.77 8.52
CA LEU A 14 2.79 0.06 8.60
C LEU A 14 2.44 -0.41 10.02
N GLY A 15 3.36 -0.29 10.97
CA GLY A 15 3.18 -0.81 12.33
C GLY A 15 3.03 -2.34 12.39
N ARG A 16 3.55 -3.06 11.40
CA ARG A 16 3.46 -4.53 11.30
C ARG A 16 4.84 -5.16 11.42
N SER A 17 4.94 -6.31 12.07
CA SER A 17 6.19 -7.07 12.16
C SER A 17 6.76 -7.42 10.78
N ASN A 18 8.08 -7.45 10.65
CA ASN A 18 8.77 -7.82 9.40
C ASN A 18 8.26 -9.17 8.84
N GLN A 19 8.00 -10.13 9.72
CA GLN A 19 7.49 -11.45 9.34
C GLN A 19 6.09 -11.38 8.71
N THR A 20 5.23 -10.49 9.20
CA THR A 20 3.90 -10.26 8.61
C THR A 20 4.03 -9.60 7.25
N ILE A 21 4.92 -8.60 7.11
CA ILE A 21 5.21 -7.98 5.81
C ILE A 21 5.71 -9.02 4.80
N TYR A 22 6.60 -9.93 5.21
CA TYR A 22 7.05 -11.02 4.33
C TYR A 22 5.91 -11.92 3.87
N LYS A 23 4.98 -12.27 4.76
CA LYS A 23 3.77 -13.04 4.40
C LYS A 23 2.88 -12.26 3.45
N ASP A 24 2.64 -10.97 3.72
CA ASP A 24 1.85 -10.10 2.85
C ASP A 24 2.48 -9.97 1.45
N VAL A 25 3.80 -9.85 1.36
CA VAL A 25 4.55 -9.84 0.09
C VAL A 25 4.39 -11.17 -0.65
N GLN A 26 4.53 -12.29 0.06
CA GLN A 26 4.41 -13.63 -0.52
C GLN A 26 2.98 -13.90 -1.02
N SER A 27 1.97 -13.44 -0.30
CA SER A 27 0.56 -13.53 -0.70
C SER A 27 0.16 -12.52 -1.78
N GLY A 28 1.00 -11.52 -2.07
CA GLY A 28 0.68 -10.46 -3.03
C GLY A 28 -0.28 -9.40 -2.47
N ASN A 29 -0.41 -9.31 -1.14
CA ASN A 29 -1.32 -8.37 -0.48
C ASN A 29 -0.79 -6.93 -0.45
N ILE A 30 0.53 -6.74 -0.51
CA ILE A 30 1.20 -5.43 -0.36
C ILE A 30 2.05 -5.14 -1.60
N PRO A 31 2.07 -3.89 -2.12
CA PRO A 31 2.95 -3.54 -3.23
C PRO A 31 4.42 -3.61 -2.81
N TYR A 32 5.24 -4.26 -3.65
CA TYR A 32 6.67 -4.42 -3.40
C TYR A 32 7.47 -4.40 -4.71
N TYR A 33 8.73 -4.01 -4.61
CA TYR A 33 9.71 -4.05 -5.69
C TYR A 33 10.82 -5.03 -5.35
N LYS A 34 11.12 -5.94 -6.28
CA LYS A 34 12.21 -6.89 -6.13
C LYS A 34 13.37 -6.54 -7.06
N LYS A 35 14.55 -6.27 -6.50
CA LYS A 35 15.77 -5.99 -7.28
C LYS A 35 16.98 -6.67 -6.63
N GLY A 36 17.68 -7.51 -7.39
CA GLY A 36 18.89 -8.20 -6.90
C GLY A 36 18.66 -9.06 -5.66
N GLY A 37 17.48 -9.70 -5.54
CA GLY A 37 17.12 -10.53 -4.38
C GLY A 37 16.67 -9.76 -3.14
N LYS A 38 16.70 -8.43 -3.14
CA LYS A 38 16.20 -7.59 -2.05
C LYS A 38 14.80 -7.05 -2.37
N LEU A 39 14.00 -6.91 -1.33
CA LEU A 39 12.68 -6.28 -1.37
C LEU A 39 12.81 -4.81 -1.00
N TYR A 40 12.16 -3.98 -1.80
CA TYR A 40 12.09 -2.54 -1.66
C TYR A 40 10.63 -2.11 -1.69
N PHE A 41 10.32 -1.06 -0.96
CA PHE A 41 8.98 -0.51 -0.87
C PHE A 41 9.04 0.99 -1.12
N LEU A 42 8.03 1.55 -1.77
CA LEU A 42 7.88 3.00 -1.91
C LEU A 42 6.91 3.49 -0.86
N LYS A 43 7.28 4.58 -0.16
CA LYS A 43 6.41 5.16 0.87
C LYS A 43 5.08 5.63 0.27
N SER A 44 5.09 6.22 -0.92
CA SER A 44 3.87 6.69 -1.59
C SER A 44 2.95 5.54 -1.93
N GLU A 45 3.47 4.43 -2.48
CA GLU A 45 2.65 3.26 -2.76
C GLU A 45 2.13 2.57 -1.50
N LEU A 46 2.94 2.47 -0.44
CA LEU A 46 2.45 1.94 0.84
C LEU A 46 1.32 2.83 1.40
N LEU A 47 1.44 4.14 1.27
CA LEU A 47 0.40 5.08 1.69
C LEU A 47 -0.88 4.94 0.85
N GLU A 48 -0.74 4.84 -0.48
CA GLU A 48 -1.88 4.60 -1.38
C GLU A 48 -2.53 3.25 -1.13
N TRP A 49 -1.74 2.22 -0.86
CA TRP A 49 -2.23 0.91 -0.47
C TRP A 49 -3.02 0.95 0.85
N VAL A 50 -2.53 1.67 1.86
CA VAL A 50 -3.29 1.88 3.12
C VAL A 50 -4.58 2.67 2.85
N LYS A 51 -4.53 3.69 1.98
CA LYS A 51 -5.72 4.46 1.57
C LYS A 51 -6.73 3.59 0.83
N SER A 52 -6.27 2.71 -0.07
CA SER A 52 -7.09 1.78 -0.85
C SER A 52 -7.67 0.65 0.01
N GLY A 53 -6.90 0.16 0.99
CA GLY A 53 -7.33 -0.83 1.98
C GLY A 53 -8.25 -0.30 3.05
N LYS A 54 -8.60 1.00 3.04
CA LYS A 54 -9.68 1.54 3.86
C LYS A 54 -10.95 0.80 3.48
N MET A 55 -11.43 -0.07 4.36
CA MET A 55 -12.76 -0.66 4.21
C MET A 55 -13.73 0.51 4.01
N LYS A 56 -14.38 0.54 2.85
CA LYS A 56 -15.51 1.43 2.57
C LYS A 56 -16.56 1.17 3.63
N THR A 57 -16.46 1.89 4.74
CA THR A 57 -17.65 2.12 5.55
C THR A 57 -18.62 2.84 4.63
N SER A 58 -19.90 2.49 4.70
CA SER A 58 -21.00 2.82 3.76
C SER A 58 -21.20 4.31 3.40
N LEU A 59 -20.32 5.21 3.85
CA LEU A 59 -20.32 6.65 3.60
C LEU A 59 -19.46 7.08 2.40
N ASP A 60 -18.52 6.25 1.92
CA ASP A 60 -17.56 6.59 0.85
C ASP A 60 -17.93 5.92 -0.48
N LEU A 61 -19.21 6.04 -0.87
CA LEU A 61 -19.69 5.66 -2.20
C LEU A 61 -20.22 6.86 -2.98
N SER A 62 -20.25 8.04 -2.37
CA SER A 62 -20.87 9.24 -2.95
C SER A 62 -19.95 10.08 -3.82
N ASN A 63 -18.62 9.94 -3.73
CA ASN A 63 -17.71 10.85 -4.47
C ASN A 63 -17.26 10.35 -5.85
N ASP A 64 -17.36 9.06 -6.15
CA ASP A 64 -16.98 8.54 -7.49
C ASP A 64 -18.17 8.53 -8.48
N LEU A 65 -19.40 8.80 -8.05
CA LEU A 65 -20.57 8.79 -8.94
C LEU A 65 -20.86 10.16 -9.58
N ASP A 66 -20.42 11.27 -8.96
CA ASP A 66 -20.69 12.62 -9.46
C ASP A 66 -19.88 13.01 -10.71
N ASN A 67 -18.76 12.33 -10.99
CA ASN A 67 -17.96 12.63 -12.19
C ASN A 67 -18.56 12.04 -13.48
N ALA A 68 -19.40 11.00 -13.38
CA ALA A 68 -19.98 10.32 -14.54
C ALA A 68 -21.32 10.94 -15.03
N LEU A 69 -21.94 11.84 -14.25
CA LEU A 69 -23.25 12.44 -14.56
C LEU A 69 -23.17 13.88 -15.09
N SER A 70 -21.96 14.45 -15.27
CA SER A 70 -21.76 15.78 -15.87
C SER A 70 -21.37 15.73 -17.36
N ARG A 71 -21.80 14.70 -18.12
CA ARG A 71 -21.68 14.69 -19.58
C ARG A 71 -23.02 14.57 -20.26
#